data_AF-A0A317QJX5-F1
#
_entry.id   AF-A0A317QJX5-F1
#
_cell.length_a   1.000
_cell.length_b   1.000
_cell.length_c   1.000
_cell.angle_alpha   90.00
_cell.angle_beta   90.00
_cell.angle_gamma   90.00
#
_symmetry.space_group_name_H-M   'P 1'
#
loop_
_entity.id
_entity.type
_entity.pdbx_description
1 polymer ?
#
loop_
_entity_poly.entity_id
_entity_poly.type
_entity_poly.pdbx_seq_one_letter_code
_entity_poly.pdbx_strand_id
1 'polypeptide(L)'
;MAESAWFDALDDDLPTLRATLQNLLVEAPSAEGVRLAGRLGTFWYFRSKTIEGRTWAERALEAEHLADPVSAALVRLTLAHHLSSGGQDDLAVVHLTAASRLLDRTGDALSRTVAEVQTLLAHSLVVAGSLEPARAVAGAVTAAARAAGGDADLDLLAETCAALVDSGAGALPTARLTALHDRALALGNVHVALLVAGMAVVAAIRSGNAATALSWSDRMIGHRLVLGTSDGPVAFELRGVATAMAGRPREAVRLFAAARTQALRNGLRWPAFEATPDVLRDVTAALDPGAAERARAEGARLTLADVVDPPHALPTPA
;
A
#
# COMPACT_ATOMS: atom_id res chain seq x y z
N MET A 1 -16.64 -3.15 -13.59
CA MET A 1 -16.99 -3.14 -12.15
C MET A 1 -15.84 -2.46 -11.44
N ALA A 2 -16.08 -1.41 -10.65
CA ALA A 2 -15.00 -0.73 -9.95
C ALA A 2 -14.34 -1.68 -8.93
N GLU A 3 -13.02 -1.60 -8.77
CA GLU A 3 -12.21 -2.45 -7.88
C GLU A 3 -12.79 -2.53 -6.44
N SER A 4 -13.30 -1.40 -5.92
CA SER A 4 -13.95 -1.34 -4.61
C SER A 4 -15.18 -2.26 -4.50
N ALA A 5 -16.05 -2.30 -5.51
CA ALA A 5 -17.23 -3.16 -5.47
C ALA A 5 -16.87 -4.65 -5.46
N TRP A 6 -15.74 -5.01 -6.09
CA TRP A 6 -15.22 -6.37 -6.02
C TRP A 6 -14.67 -6.69 -4.62
N PHE A 7 -13.95 -5.77 -3.98
CA PHE A 7 -13.50 -5.95 -2.61
C PHE A 7 -14.65 -6.02 -1.61
N ASP A 8 -15.72 -5.27 -1.81
CA ASP A 8 -16.90 -5.33 -0.96
C ASP A 8 -17.60 -6.70 -1.06
N ALA A 9 -17.75 -7.22 -2.27
CA ALA A 9 -18.29 -8.58 -2.48
C ALA A 9 -17.43 -9.67 -1.79
N LEU A 10 -16.10 -9.53 -1.84
CA LEU A 10 -15.20 -10.46 -1.13
C LEU A 10 -15.29 -10.35 0.40
N ASP A 11 -15.54 -9.15 0.93
CA ASP A 11 -15.69 -8.94 2.37
C ASP A 11 -17.03 -9.47 2.89
N ASP A 12 -18.12 -9.33 2.11
CA ASP A 12 -19.43 -9.93 2.40
C ASP A 12 -19.35 -11.45 2.47
N ASP A 13 -18.55 -12.07 1.59
CA ASP A 13 -18.33 -13.52 1.52
C ASP A 13 -17.06 -14.00 2.25
N LEU A 14 -16.47 -13.18 3.12
CA LEU A 14 -15.20 -13.49 3.77
C LEU A 14 -15.17 -14.84 4.52
N PRO A 15 -16.23 -15.28 5.23
CA PRO A 15 -16.27 -16.62 5.82
C PRO A 15 -16.16 -17.74 4.77
N THR A 16 -16.86 -17.60 3.64
CA THR A 16 -16.82 -18.54 2.52
C THR A 16 -15.44 -18.55 1.87
N LEU A 17 -14.83 -17.38 1.69
CA LEU A 17 -13.48 -17.24 1.17
C LEU A 17 -12.45 -17.97 2.04
N ARG A 18 -12.51 -17.78 3.37
CA ARG A 18 -11.63 -18.45 4.33
C ARG A 18 -11.82 -19.97 4.33
N ALA A 19 -13.06 -20.44 4.34
CA ALA A 19 -13.36 -21.88 4.26
C ALA A 19 -12.82 -22.50 2.96
N THR A 20 -12.94 -21.77 1.85
CA THR A 20 -12.42 -22.19 0.55
C THR A 20 -10.89 -22.28 0.56
N LEU A 21 -10.20 -21.25 1.07
CA LEU A 21 -8.74 -21.28 1.20
C LEU A 21 -8.25 -22.37 2.14
N GLN A 22 -8.93 -22.57 3.28
CA GLN A 22 -8.64 -23.66 4.22
C GLN A 22 -8.74 -25.02 3.52
N ASN A 23 -9.83 -25.29 2.80
CA ASN A 23 -9.99 -26.54 2.08
C ASN A 23 -8.92 -26.71 0.99
N LEU A 24 -8.71 -25.69 0.14
CA LEU A 24 -7.85 -25.80 -1.04
C LEU A 24 -6.35 -25.68 -0.78
N LEU A 25 -5.93 -25.19 0.40
CA LEU A 25 -4.52 -25.02 0.76
C LEU A 25 -4.08 -25.91 1.93
N VAL A 26 -5.01 -26.39 2.76
CA VAL A 26 -4.67 -27.17 3.97
C VAL A 26 -5.23 -28.58 3.91
N GLU A 27 -6.53 -28.74 3.67
CA GLU A 27 -7.18 -30.05 3.76
C GLU A 27 -6.98 -30.90 2.50
N ALA A 28 -7.09 -30.27 1.33
CA ALA A 28 -6.84 -30.85 0.02
C ALA A 28 -6.05 -29.87 -0.85
N PRO A 29 -4.73 -29.70 -0.58
CA PRO A 29 -3.87 -28.78 -1.33
C PRO A 29 -3.97 -28.99 -2.85
N SER A 30 -4.25 -27.92 -3.58
CA SER A 30 -4.48 -27.97 -5.03
C SER A 30 -3.95 -26.73 -5.76
N ALA A 31 -3.73 -26.86 -7.07
CA ALA A 31 -3.37 -25.75 -7.95
C ALA A 31 -4.38 -24.58 -7.86
N GLU A 32 -5.66 -24.91 -7.67
CA GLU A 32 -6.74 -23.92 -7.56
C GLU A 32 -6.58 -23.06 -6.30
N GLY A 33 -6.17 -23.65 -5.18
CA GLY A 33 -5.89 -22.92 -3.96
C GLY A 33 -4.76 -21.90 -4.13
N VAL A 34 -3.67 -22.30 -4.79
CA VAL A 34 -2.53 -21.42 -5.08
C VAL A 34 -2.95 -20.27 -6.01
N ARG A 35 -3.71 -20.58 -7.07
CA ARG A 35 -4.24 -19.59 -8.01
C ARG A 35 -5.14 -18.57 -7.32
N LEU A 36 -6.04 -19.04 -6.46
CA LEU A 36 -6.93 -18.19 -5.67
C LEU A 36 -6.12 -17.29 -4.73
N ALA A 37 -5.19 -17.85 -3.96
CA ALA A 37 -4.35 -17.08 -3.04
C ALA A 37 -3.53 -15.99 -3.75
N GLY A 38 -2.93 -16.31 -4.91
CA GLY A 38 -2.16 -15.35 -5.70
C GLY A 38 -2.99 -14.16 -6.20
N ARG A 39 -4.29 -14.36 -6.48
CA ARG A 39 -5.20 -13.29 -6.93
C ARG A 39 -5.75 -12.42 -5.80
N LEU A 40 -5.71 -12.89 -4.55
CA LEU A 40 -6.25 -12.16 -3.40
C LEU A 40 -5.23 -11.23 -2.72
N GLY A 41 -3.98 -11.19 -3.18
CA GLY A 41 -2.91 -10.42 -2.53
C GLY A 41 -3.27 -8.94 -2.31
N THR A 42 -3.81 -8.26 -3.32
CA THR A 42 -4.22 -6.86 -3.23
C THR A 42 -5.41 -6.67 -2.29
N PHE A 43 -6.39 -7.58 -2.31
CA PHE A 43 -7.55 -7.57 -1.41
C PHE A 43 -7.11 -7.57 0.06
N TRP A 44 -6.20 -8.48 0.44
CA TRP A 44 -5.73 -8.55 1.83
C TRP A 44 -5.05 -7.27 2.29
N TYR A 45 -4.28 -6.60 1.42
CA TYR A 45 -3.66 -5.33 1.72
C TYR A 45 -4.69 -4.20 1.86
N PHE A 46 -5.59 -4.03 0.90
CA PHE A 46 -6.56 -2.92 0.92
C PHE A 46 -7.60 -3.08 2.02
N ARG A 47 -7.97 -4.29 2.43
CA ARG A 47 -8.88 -4.49 3.57
C ARG A 47 -8.18 -4.53 4.92
N SER A 48 -6.90 -4.17 4.99
CA SER A 48 -6.10 -4.19 6.23
C SER A 48 -6.16 -5.54 6.94
N LYS A 49 -5.97 -6.60 6.15
CA LYS A 49 -5.90 -8.01 6.56
C LYS A 49 -4.53 -8.60 6.21
N THR A 50 -3.47 -7.79 6.25
CA THR A 50 -2.11 -8.15 5.82
C THR A 50 -1.56 -9.38 6.53
N ILE A 51 -1.77 -9.54 7.84
CA ILE A 51 -1.31 -10.74 8.58
C ILE A 51 -1.99 -12.00 8.02
N GLU A 52 -3.30 -11.95 7.83
CA GLU A 52 -4.07 -13.06 7.27
C GLU A 52 -3.65 -13.35 5.82
N GLY A 53 -3.52 -12.32 4.98
CA GLY A 53 -3.04 -12.47 3.60
C GLY A 53 -1.65 -13.09 3.51
N ARG A 54 -0.74 -12.69 4.40
CA ARG A 54 0.58 -13.31 4.55
C ARG A 54 0.46 -14.79 4.91
N THR A 55 -0.35 -15.13 5.91
CA THR A 55 -0.56 -16.54 6.30
C THR A 55 -1.07 -17.37 5.12
N TRP A 56 -2.05 -16.89 4.36
CA TRP A 56 -2.53 -17.61 3.18
C TRP A 56 -1.50 -17.73 2.07
N ALA A 57 -0.68 -16.68 1.83
CA ALA A 57 0.41 -16.73 0.87
C ALA A 57 1.50 -17.74 1.28
N GLU A 58 1.85 -17.81 2.57
CA GLU A 58 2.78 -18.80 3.12
C GLU A 58 2.25 -20.23 2.93
N ARG A 59 0.96 -20.47 3.17
CA ARG A 59 0.33 -21.77 2.90
C ARG A 59 0.29 -22.12 1.42
N ALA A 60 -0.03 -21.15 0.56
CA ALA A 60 0.00 -21.35 -0.89
C ALA A 60 1.41 -21.67 -1.40
N LEU A 61 2.45 -21.15 -0.75
CA LEU A 61 3.84 -21.46 -1.09
C LEU A 61 4.17 -22.94 -0.88
N GLU A 62 3.60 -23.61 0.14
CA GLU A 62 3.81 -25.05 0.39
C GLU A 62 3.28 -25.92 -0.77
N ALA A 63 2.25 -25.44 -1.48
CA ALA A 63 1.61 -26.10 -2.61
C ALA A 63 1.99 -25.53 -3.98
N GLU A 64 2.96 -24.59 -4.06
CA GLU A 64 3.24 -23.82 -5.28
C GLU A 64 3.58 -24.69 -6.50
N HIS A 65 4.20 -25.85 -6.27
CA HIS A 65 4.64 -26.79 -7.29
C HIS A 65 3.47 -27.45 -8.05
N LEU A 66 2.25 -27.35 -7.52
CA LEU A 66 1.03 -27.84 -8.15
C LEU A 66 0.47 -26.83 -9.18
N ALA A 67 0.85 -25.56 -9.08
CA ALA A 67 0.24 -24.47 -9.84
C ALA A 67 1.02 -24.14 -11.13
N ASP A 68 0.36 -23.38 -12.01
CA ASP A 68 1.06 -22.77 -13.14
C ASP A 68 2.06 -21.70 -12.66
N PRO A 69 3.09 -21.37 -13.48
CA PRO A 69 4.14 -20.44 -13.06
C PRO A 69 3.65 -19.04 -12.69
N VAL A 70 2.56 -18.55 -13.29
CA VAL A 70 2.02 -17.21 -13.01
C VAL A 70 1.36 -17.18 -11.64
N SER A 71 0.52 -18.17 -11.34
CA SER A 71 -0.09 -18.31 -10.02
C SER A 71 0.96 -18.41 -8.91
N ALA A 72 2.00 -19.23 -9.12
CA ALA A 72 3.13 -19.33 -8.18
C ALA A 72 3.89 -17.99 -8.04
N ALA A 73 4.11 -17.27 -9.14
CA ALA A 73 4.77 -15.96 -9.10
C ALA A 73 3.94 -14.92 -8.33
N LEU A 74 2.61 -14.87 -8.53
CA LEU A 74 1.72 -13.94 -7.82
C LEU A 74 1.72 -14.17 -6.31
N VAL A 75 1.72 -15.44 -5.86
CA VAL A 75 1.88 -15.78 -4.44
C VAL A 75 3.21 -15.26 -3.89
N ARG A 76 4.31 -15.47 -4.62
CA ARG A 76 5.63 -15.00 -4.21
C ARG A 76 5.75 -13.48 -4.19
N LEU A 77 5.19 -12.77 -5.18
CA LEU A 77 5.16 -11.30 -5.20
C LEU A 77 4.32 -10.75 -4.04
N THR A 78 3.18 -11.36 -3.73
CA THR A 78 2.34 -11.01 -2.57
C THR A 78 3.10 -11.20 -1.26
N LEU A 79 3.80 -12.33 -1.10
CA LEU A 79 4.61 -12.58 0.08
C LEU A 79 5.78 -11.59 0.19
N ALA A 80 6.47 -11.29 -0.91
CA ALA A 80 7.52 -10.27 -0.95
C ALA A 80 6.98 -8.90 -0.50
N HIS A 81 5.79 -8.53 -0.96
CA HIS A 81 5.14 -7.28 -0.57
C HIS A 81 4.86 -7.24 0.94
N HIS A 82 4.29 -8.31 1.51
CA HIS A 82 4.00 -8.37 2.95
C HIS A 82 5.28 -8.38 3.80
N LEU A 83 6.31 -9.11 3.39
CA LEU A 83 7.60 -9.15 4.07
C LEU A 83 8.28 -7.78 4.08
N SER A 84 8.38 -7.11 2.92
CA SER A 84 8.98 -5.77 2.83
C SER A 84 8.17 -4.74 3.63
N SER A 85 6.84 -4.81 3.58
CA SER A 85 5.97 -3.94 4.39
C SER A 85 6.13 -4.15 5.90
N GLY A 86 6.55 -5.35 6.31
CA GLY A 86 6.91 -5.70 7.70
C GLY A 86 8.37 -5.41 8.06
N GLY A 87 9.19 -4.89 7.14
CA GLY A 87 10.62 -4.62 7.35
C GLY A 87 11.53 -5.84 7.22
N GLN A 88 11.09 -6.90 6.54
CA GLN A 88 11.84 -8.13 6.28
C GLN A 88 12.33 -8.16 4.82
N ASP A 89 13.10 -7.13 4.43
CA ASP A 89 13.46 -6.88 3.02
C ASP A 89 14.41 -7.93 2.44
N ASP A 90 15.29 -8.48 3.27
CA ASP A 90 16.20 -9.57 2.90
C ASP A 90 15.42 -10.81 2.44
N LEU A 91 14.36 -11.17 3.18
CA LEU A 91 13.46 -12.26 2.82
C LEU A 91 12.60 -11.89 1.59
N ALA A 92 12.12 -10.65 1.50
CA ALA A 92 11.32 -10.19 0.38
C ALA A 92 12.06 -10.35 -0.96
N VAL A 93 13.35 -10.02 -1.01
CA VAL A 93 14.19 -10.14 -2.22
C VAL A 93 14.31 -11.59 -2.71
N VAL A 94 14.34 -12.57 -1.79
CA VAL A 94 14.36 -14.00 -2.16
C VAL A 94 13.10 -14.37 -2.94
N HIS A 95 11.93 -13.94 -2.46
CA HIS A 95 10.65 -14.21 -3.12
C HIS A 95 10.50 -13.45 -4.44
N LEU A 96 10.93 -12.19 -4.51
CA LEU A 96 10.95 -11.41 -5.75
C LEU A 96 11.84 -12.08 -6.83
N THR A 97 13.03 -12.53 -6.44
CA THR A 97 13.96 -13.21 -7.37
C THR A 97 13.35 -14.50 -7.92
N ALA A 98 12.72 -15.30 -7.06
CA ALA A 98 12.06 -16.53 -7.46
C ALA A 98 10.84 -16.27 -8.36
N ALA A 99 10.03 -15.26 -8.04
CA ALA A 99 8.89 -14.85 -8.88
C ALA A 99 9.35 -14.41 -10.28
N SER A 100 10.44 -13.63 -10.36
CA SER A 100 10.98 -13.16 -11.64
C SER A 100 11.39 -14.35 -12.53
N ARG A 101 12.08 -15.36 -11.99
CA ARG A 101 12.44 -16.59 -12.72
C ARG A 101 11.25 -17.43 -13.17
N LEU A 102 10.14 -17.39 -12.43
CA LEU A 102 8.89 -18.04 -12.84
C LEU A 102 8.30 -17.30 -14.05
N LEU A 103 8.26 -15.97 -13.98
CA LEU A 103 7.71 -15.12 -15.02
C LEU A 103 8.55 -15.10 -16.29
N ASP A 104 9.89 -15.12 -16.21
CA ASP A 104 10.80 -15.15 -17.37
C ASP A 104 10.58 -16.38 -18.27
N ARG A 105 10.03 -17.46 -17.70
CA ARG A 105 9.71 -18.69 -18.43
C ARG A 105 8.34 -18.64 -19.12
N THR A 106 7.62 -17.52 -18.97
CA THR A 106 6.26 -17.32 -19.47
C THR A 106 6.14 -16.04 -20.28
N GLY A 107 5.21 -15.96 -21.23
CA GLY A 107 4.82 -14.69 -21.85
C GLY A 107 4.01 -13.78 -20.91
N ASP A 108 3.57 -14.33 -19.77
CA ASP A 108 2.62 -13.71 -18.84
C ASP A 108 3.26 -12.69 -17.89
N ALA A 109 4.59 -12.54 -17.93
CA ALA A 109 5.31 -11.44 -17.28
C ALA A 109 4.76 -10.06 -17.69
N LEU A 110 4.12 -9.99 -18.85
CA LEU A 110 3.54 -8.78 -19.44
C LEU A 110 2.06 -8.58 -19.05
N SER A 111 1.48 -9.48 -18.25
CA SER A 111 0.07 -9.38 -17.86
C SER A 111 -0.19 -8.23 -16.89
N ARG A 112 -1.36 -7.61 -17.02
CA ARG A 112 -1.82 -6.54 -16.14
C ARG A 112 -1.83 -6.93 -14.66
N THR A 113 -2.33 -8.12 -14.34
CA THR A 113 -2.40 -8.60 -12.94
C THR A 113 -1.01 -8.70 -12.30
N VAL A 114 0.01 -9.13 -13.04
CA VAL A 114 1.39 -9.16 -12.54
C VAL A 114 1.90 -7.72 -12.30
N ALA A 115 1.65 -6.81 -13.24
CA ALA A 115 2.04 -5.40 -13.12
C ALA A 115 1.38 -4.69 -11.93
N GLU A 116 0.12 -5.00 -11.62
CA GLU A 116 -0.62 -4.46 -10.46
C GLU A 116 0.05 -4.89 -9.14
N VAL A 117 0.34 -6.19 -8.97
CA VAL A 117 1.02 -6.69 -7.76
C VAL A 117 2.45 -6.16 -7.66
N GLN A 118 3.16 -6.08 -8.78
CA GLN A 118 4.49 -5.47 -8.85
C GLN A 118 4.48 -3.99 -8.44
N THR A 119 3.45 -3.23 -8.83
CA THR A 119 3.31 -1.81 -8.43
C THR A 119 3.16 -1.68 -6.91
N LEU A 120 2.36 -2.55 -6.30
CA LEU A 120 2.21 -2.59 -4.84
C LEU A 120 3.52 -2.99 -4.13
N LEU A 121 4.27 -3.95 -4.68
CA LEU A 121 5.59 -4.34 -4.18
C LEU A 121 6.60 -3.19 -4.31
N ALA A 122 6.64 -2.49 -5.44
CA ALA A 122 7.53 -1.35 -5.66
C ALA A 122 7.30 -0.27 -4.61
N HIS A 123 6.04 0.03 -4.27
CA HIS A 123 5.70 0.94 -3.18
C HIS A 123 6.30 0.49 -1.84
N SER A 124 6.11 -0.78 -1.44
CA SER A 124 6.66 -1.29 -0.18
C SER A 124 8.18 -1.26 -0.14
N LEU A 125 8.85 -1.62 -1.24
CA LEU A 125 10.30 -1.57 -1.35
C LEU A 125 10.82 -0.12 -1.22
N VAL A 126 10.14 0.86 -1.82
CA VAL A 126 10.51 2.28 -1.67
C VAL A 126 10.32 2.76 -0.24
N VAL A 127 9.20 2.44 0.41
CA VAL A 127 8.96 2.78 1.82
C VAL A 127 10.00 2.12 2.75
N ALA A 128 10.45 0.93 2.40
CA ALA A 128 11.50 0.23 3.12
C ALA A 128 12.91 0.83 2.90
N GLY A 129 13.12 1.63 1.85
CA GLY A 129 14.42 2.15 1.44
C GLY A 129 15.19 1.24 0.48
N SER A 130 14.58 0.13 0.03
CA SER A 130 15.13 -0.87 -0.89
C SER A 130 15.03 -0.41 -2.35
N LEU A 131 15.69 0.71 -2.69
CA LEU A 131 15.54 1.37 -3.99
C LEU A 131 16.04 0.55 -5.19
N GLU A 132 17.06 -0.28 -5.01
CA GLU A 132 17.59 -1.09 -6.11
C GLU A 132 16.60 -2.21 -6.53
N PRO A 133 16.09 -3.05 -5.62
CA PRO A 133 14.97 -3.94 -5.93
C PRO A 133 13.74 -3.20 -6.51
N ALA A 134 13.40 -2.02 -5.98
CA ALA A 134 12.28 -1.24 -6.50
C ALA A 134 12.48 -0.81 -7.96
N ARG A 135 13.71 -0.44 -8.35
CA ARG A 135 14.06 -0.13 -9.75
C ARG A 135 13.91 -1.34 -10.66
N ALA A 136 14.31 -2.53 -10.20
CA ALA A 136 14.15 -3.75 -10.97
C ALA A 136 12.67 -4.04 -11.24
N VAL A 137 11.82 -3.91 -10.21
CA VAL A 137 10.36 -4.05 -10.34
C VAL A 137 9.77 -3.01 -11.28
N ALA A 138 10.14 -1.72 -11.13
CA ALA A 138 9.70 -0.66 -12.02
C ALA A 138 10.11 -0.90 -13.49
N GLY A 139 11.31 -1.46 -13.71
CA GLY A 139 11.79 -1.86 -15.03
C GLY A 139 10.93 -2.95 -15.66
N ALA A 140 10.52 -3.96 -14.87
CA ALA A 140 9.62 -5.03 -15.34
C ALA A 140 8.24 -4.50 -15.74
N VAL A 141 7.63 -3.64 -14.92
CA VAL A 141 6.33 -3.01 -15.23
C VAL A 141 6.43 -2.13 -16.49
N THR A 142 7.54 -1.39 -16.65
CA THR A 142 7.79 -0.59 -17.86
C THR A 142 7.94 -1.47 -19.10
N ALA A 143 8.59 -2.62 -19.00
CA ALA A 143 8.71 -3.56 -20.11
C ALA A 143 7.33 -4.13 -20.51
N ALA A 144 6.49 -4.46 -19.53
CA ALA A 144 5.11 -4.89 -19.76
C ALA A 144 4.29 -3.84 -20.53
N ALA A 145 4.32 -2.58 -20.08
CA ALA A 145 3.60 -1.48 -20.74
C ALA A 145 4.05 -1.28 -22.19
N ARG A 146 5.38 -1.29 -22.45
CA ARG A 146 5.93 -1.17 -23.81
C ARG A 146 5.49 -2.32 -24.72
N ALA A 147 5.47 -3.54 -24.21
CA ALA A 147 5.09 -4.71 -24.99
C ALA A 147 3.59 -4.73 -25.32
N ALA A 148 2.74 -4.20 -24.43
CA ALA A 148 1.31 -4.08 -24.66
C ALA A 148 0.94 -3.03 -25.71
N GLY A 149 1.80 -2.03 -25.95
CA GLY A 149 1.68 -1.12 -27.10
C GLY A 149 0.45 -0.21 -27.05
N GLY A 150 0.29 0.54 -25.95
CA GLY A 150 -0.79 1.54 -25.79
C GLY A 150 -1.90 1.14 -24.82
N ASP A 151 -1.65 0.20 -23.93
CA ASP A 151 -2.55 -0.07 -22.80
C ASP A 151 -2.39 1.04 -21.74
N ALA A 152 -3.41 1.90 -21.64
CA ALA A 152 -3.37 3.09 -20.80
C ALA A 152 -3.20 2.78 -19.30
N ASP A 153 -3.67 1.62 -18.84
CA ASP A 153 -3.55 1.19 -17.45
C ASP A 153 -2.13 0.69 -17.15
N LEU A 154 -1.56 -0.13 -18.04
CA LEU A 154 -0.16 -0.54 -17.91
C LEU A 154 0.81 0.65 -17.99
N ASP A 155 0.54 1.61 -18.88
CA ASP A 155 1.31 2.86 -18.96
C ASP A 155 1.21 3.65 -17.64
N LEU A 156 0.01 3.75 -17.05
CA LEU A 156 -0.18 4.38 -15.74
C LEU A 156 0.61 3.68 -14.63
N LEU A 157 0.57 2.35 -14.57
CA LEU A 157 1.32 1.56 -13.58
C LEU A 157 2.84 1.74 -13.74
N ALA A 158 3.35 1.76 -14.97
CA ALA A 158 4.75 1.99 -15.26
C ALA A 158 5.21 3.39 -14.83
N GLU A 159 4.45 4.43 -15.19
CA GLU A 159 4.72 5.80 -14.77
C GLU A 159 4.67 5.97 -13.24
N THR A 160 3.75 5.26 -12.58
CA THR A 160 3.62 5.26 -11.12
C THR A 160 4.81 4.59 -10.44
N CYS A 161 5.27 3.44 -10.95
CA CYS A 161 6.47 2.77 -10.45
C CYS A 161 7.72 3.65 -10.60
N ALA A 162 7.87 4.32 -11.74
CA ALA A 162 8.95 5.28 -11.95
C ALA A 162 8.87 6.45 -10.96
N ALA A 163 7.68 7.02 -10.76
CA ALA A 163 7.46 8.09 -9.79
C ALA A 163 7.75 7.64 -8.33
N LEU A 164 7.39 6.41 -7.96
CA LEU A 164 7.70 5.86 -6.63
C LEU A 164 9.22 5.81 -6.40
N VAL A 165 9.97 5.28 -7.36
CA VAL A 165 11.44 5.21 -7.28
C VAL A 165 12.05 6.61 -7.20
N ASP A 166 11.62 7.53 -8.06
CA ASP A 166 12.12 8.91 -8.07
C ASP A 166 11.81 9.63 -6.74
N SER A 167 10.60 9.42 -6.19
CA SER A 167 10.19 9.94 -4.89
C SER A 167 10.99 9.31 -3.73
N GLY A 168 11.42 8.06 -3.86
CA GLY A 168 12.31 7.42 -2.90
C GLY A 168 13.71 8.04 -2.92
N ALA A 169 14.19 8.43 -4.11
CA ALA A 169 15.50 9.06 -4.29
C ALA A 169 15.53 10.56 -3.97
N GLY A 170 14.39 11.24 -3.96
CA GLY A 170 14.32 12.68 -3.71
C GLY A 170 12.90 13.25 -3.78
N ALA A 171 12.80 14.58 -3.80
CA ALA A 171 11.52 15.26 -3.96
C ALA A 171 11.12 15.32 -5.43
N LEU A 172 9.88 14.92 -5.73
CA LEU A 172 9.29 15.08 -7.06
C LEU A 172 8.60 16.45 -7.21
N PRO A 173 8.60 17.04 -8.43
CA PRO A 173 7.84 18.25 -8.69
C PRO A 173 6.33 18.04 -8.49
N THR A 174 5.67 18.95 -7.77
CA THR A 174 4.22 18.88 -7.49
C THR A 174 3.37 18.79 -8.76
N ALA A 175 3.78 19.45 -9.84
CA ALA A 175 3.06 19.41 -11.12
C ALA A 175 3.02 17.99 -11.72
N ARG A 176 4.12 17.22 -11.61
CA ARG A 176 4.19 15.83 -12.10
C ARG A 176 3.25 14.93 -11.29
N LEU A 177 3.25 15.07 -9.97
CA LEU A 177 2.38 14.29 -9.08
C LEU A 177 0.90 14.64 -9.28
N THR A 178 0.58 15.90 -9.51
CA THR A 178 -0.79 16.34 -9.81
C THR A 178 -1.28 15.74 -11.13
N ALA A 179 -0.50 15.85 -12.20
CA ALA A 179 -0.87 15.28 -13.50
C ALA A 179 -1.06 13.75 -13.45
N LEU A 180 -0.18 13.04 -12.73
CA LEU A 180 -0.29 11.59 -12.56
C LEU A 180 -1.53 11.20 -11.73
N HIS A 181 -1.84 11.98 -10.69
CA HIS A 181 -3.04 11.80 -9.87
C HIS A 181 -4.32 12.02 -10.67
N ASP A 182 -4.41 13.10 -11.44
CA ASP A 182 -5.55 13.42 -12.29
C ASP A 182 -5.78 12.34 -13.36
N ARG A 183 -4.69 11.84 -13.97
CA ARG A 183 -4.76 10.74 -14.94
C ARG A 183 -5.27 9.45 -14.30
N ALA A 184 -4.82 9.12 -13.09
CA ALA A 184 -5.29 7.93 -12.37
C ALA A 184 -6.80 8.00 -12.09
N LEU A 185 -7.29 9.18 -11.69
CA LEU A 185 -8.73 9.40 -11.51
C LEU A 185 -9.51 9.30 -12.82
N ALA A 186 -8.99 9.86 -13.92
CA ALA A 186 -9.63 9.77 -15.23
C ALA A 186 -9.76 8.33 -15.74
N LEU A 187 -8.84 7.45 -15.35
CA LEU A 187 -8.89 6.00 -15.65
C LEU A 187 -9.67 5.19 -14.62
N GLY A 188 -10.21 5.81 -13.56
CA GLY A 188 -10.91 5.12 -12.48
C GLY A 188 -10.00 4.27 -11.59
N ASN A 189 -8.67 4.48 -11.65
CA ASN A 189 -7.68 3.73 -10.88
C ASN A 189 -7.42 4.39 -9.53
N VAL A 190 -8.33 4.17 -8.58
CA VAL A 190 -8.28 4.74 -7.22
C VAL A 190 -7.03 4.26 -6.46
N HIS A 191 -6.58 3.03 -6.72
CA HIS A 191 -5.34 2.50 -6.16
C HIS A 191 -4.12 3.37 -6.51
N VAL A 192 -3.91 3.66 -7.79
CA VAL A 192 -2.80 4.53 -8.21
C VAL A 192 -2.99 5.94 -7.65
N ALA A 193 -4.21 6.48 -7.69
CA ALA A 193 -4.49 7.79 -7.12
C ALA A 193 -4.11 7.89 -5.63
N LEU A 194 -4.35 6.84 -4.85
CA LEU A 194 -3.91 6.71 -3.45
C LEU A 194 -2.38 6.77 -3.33
N LEU A 195 -1.65 5.98 -4.12
CA LEU A 195 -0.18 5.95 -4.06
C LEU A 195 0.43 7.32 -4.41
N VAL A 196 -0.11 7.97 -5.44
CA VAL A 196 0.35 9.29 -5.89
C VAL A 196 0.06 10.37 -4.85
N ALA A 197 -1.11 10.32 -4.20
CA ALA A 197 -1.41 11.22 -3.09
C ALA A 197 -0.39 11.05 -1.94
N GLY A 198 -0.02 9.80 -1.59
CA GLY A 198 1.03 9.52 -0.61
C GLY A 198 2.39 10.13 -0.98
N MET A 199 2.83 9.97 -2.24
CA MET A 199 4.05 10.60 -2.76
C MET A 199 3.99 12.13 -2.65
N ALA A 200 2.84 12.73 -2.93
CA ALA A 200 2.65 14.18 -2.82
C ALA A 200 2.68 14.69 -1.38
N VAL A 201 2.17 13.92 -0.41
CA VAL A 201 2.33 14.24 1.02
C VAL A 201 3.82 14.23 1.40
N VAL A 202 4.56 13.19 1.02
CA VAL A 202 6.00 13.07 1.31
C VAL A 202 6.79 14.23 0.68
N ALA A 203 6.54 14.54 -0.59
CA ALA A 203 7.19 15.66 -1.28
C ALA A 203 6.90 17.00 -0.58
N ALA A 204 5.65 17.23 -0.16
CA ALA A 204 5.26 18.43 0.55
C ALA A 204 5.93 18.55 1.93
N ILE A 205 5.99 17.45 2.70
CA ILE A 205 6.71 17.39 3.99
C ILE A 205 8.19 17.74 3.79
N ARG A 206 8.87 17.13 2.82
CA ARG A 206 10.29 17.38 2.51
C ARG A 206 10.56 18.83 2.07
N SER A 207 9.58 19.47 1.45
CA SER A 207 9.66 20.89 1.07
C SER A 207 9.30 21.87 2.19
N GLY A 208 8.93 21.39 3.38
CA GLY A 208 8.50 22.25 4.50
C GLY A 208 7.10 22.84 4.35
N ASN A 209 6.29 22.37 3.39
CA ASN A 209 4.99 22.95 3.07
C ASN A 209 3.85 22.18 3.77
N ALA A 210 3.60 22.51 5.04
CA ALA A 210 2.60 21.85 5.88
C ALA A 210 1.17 21.91 5.29
N ALA A 211 0.76 23.05 4.75
CA ALA A 211 -0.58 23.22 4.18
C ALA A 211 -0.82 22.29 2.97
N THR A 212 0.17 22.19 2.08
CA THR A 212 0.10 21.29 0.93
C THR A 212 0.12 19.83 1.37
N ALA A 213 0.92 19.47 2.38
CA ALA A 213 0.97 18.12 2.93
C ALA A 213 -0.38 17.70 3.53
N LEU A 214 -1.06 18.59 4.25
CA LEU A 214 -2.39 18.33 4.81
C LEU A 214 -3.45 18.13 3.72
N SER A 215 -3.47 19.00 2.70
CA SER A 215 -4.41 18.88 1.58
C SER A 215 -4.24 17.56 0.81
N TRP A 216 -3.00 17.14 0.53
CA TRP A 216 -2.75 15.84 -0.10
C TRP A 216 -3.05 14.66 0.84
N SER A 217 -2.87 14.85 2.15
CA SER A 217 -3.25 13.84 3.15
C SER A 217 -4.76 13.63 3.17
N ASP A 218 -5.57 14.68 3.04
CA ASP A 218 -7.04 14.55 2.93
C ASP A 218 -7.42 13.70 1.71
N ARG A 219 -6.78 13.95 0.55
CA ARG A 219 -7.00 13.13 -0.66
C ARG A 219 -6.60 11.67 -0.45
N MET A 220 -5.42 11.44 0.15
CA MET A 220 -4.93 10.08 0.45
C MET A 220 -5.91 9.32 1.35
N ILE A 221 -6.44 9.97 2.38
CA ILE A 221 -7.43 9.36 3.27
C ILE A 221 -8.75 9.12 2.53
N GLY A 222 -9.21 10.08 1.72
CA GLY A 222 -10.40 9.92 0.88
C GLY A 222 -10.33 8.71 -0.03
N HIS A 223 -9.20 8.49 -0.73
CA HIS A 223 -9.02 7.32 -1.59
C HIS A 223 -9.05 6.00 -0.80
N ARG A 224 -8.49 5.96 0.41
CA ARG A 224 -8.58 4.76 1.28
C ARG A 224 -10.01 4.46 1.71
N LEU A 225 -10.78 5.49 2.05
CA LEU A 225 -12.18 5.33 2.43
C LEU A 225 -13.03 4.81 1.25
N VAL A 226 -12.76 5.28 0.02
CA VAL A 226 -13.39 4.77 -1.21
C VAL A 226 -13.05 3.28 -1.44
N LEU A 227 -11.84 2.84 -1.09
CA LEU A 227 -11.45 1.42 -1.15
C LEU A 227 -12.03 0.58 0.01
N GLY A 228 -12.84 1.19 0.88
CA GLY A 228 -13.54 0.53 1.99
C GLY A 228 -12.65 0.24 3.21
N THR A 229 -11.50 0.90 3.35
CA THR A 229 -10.61 0.72 4.50
C THR A 229 -10.86 1.78 5.57
N SER A 230 -11.15 1.35 6.80
CA SER A 230 -11.21 2.25 7.98
C SER A 230 -9.83 2.59 8.55
N ASP A 231 -8.82 1.83 8.13
CA ASP A 231 -7.45 1.87 8.63
C ASP A 231 -6.47 2.42 7.57
N GLY A 232 -5.40 3.05 8.04
CA GLY A 232 -4.36 3.57 7.18
C GLY A 232 -3.14 4.03 7.96
N PRO A 233 -2.32 3.13 8.52
CA PRO A 233 -1.23 3.50 9.41
C PRO A 233 -0.26 4.51 8.78
N VAL A 234 0.11 4.32 7.51
CA VAL A 234 0.96 5.27 6.77
C VAL A 234 0.24 6.62 6.54
N ALA A 235 -1.07 6.61 6.29
CA ALA A 235 -1.84 7.85 6.11
C ALA A 235 -1.88 8.66 7.42
N PHE A 236 -2.13 7.99 8.55
CA PHE A 236 -2.05 8.61 9.88
C PHE A 236 -0.66 9.13 10.20
N GLU A 237 0.39 8.37 9.90
CA GLU A 237 1.77 8.76 10.16
C GLU A 237 2.15 10.02 9.39
N LEU A 238 1.94 10.03 8.07
CA LEU A 238 2.26 11.18 7.22
C LEU A 238 1.41 12.40 7.59
N ARG A 239 0.13 12.22 7.91
CA ARG A 239 -0.71 13.31 8.44
C ARG A 239 -0.19 13.81 9.79
N GLY A 240 0.25 12.92 10.68
CA GLY A 240 0.84 13.27 11.97
C GLY A 240 2.05 14.18 11.81
N VAL A 241 2.93 13.89 10.85
CA VAL A 241 4.07 14.75 10.51
C VAL A 241 3.60 16.10 9.97
N ALA A 242 2.68 16.13 9.01
CA ALA A 242 2.15 17.39 8.46
C ALA A 242 1.45 18.25 9.53
N THR A 243 0.71 17.62 10.45
CA THR A 243 0.05 18.25 11.59
C THR A 243 1.05 18.81 12.61
N ALA A 244 2.15 18.10 12.85
CA ALA A 244 3.25 18.61 13.67
C ALA A 244 3.91 19.85 13.06
N MET A 245 4.20 19.82 11.75
CA MET A 245 4.73 20.98 11.01
C MET A 245 3.79 22.19 11.08
N ALA A 246 2.48 21.97 11.18
CA ALA A 246 1.48 23.02 11.36
C ALA A 246 1.34 23.51 12.82
N GLY A 247 2.22 23.10 13.74
CA GLY A 247 2.22 23.57 15.13
C GLY A 247 1.10 22.99 15.99
N ARG A 248 0.61 21.78 15.68
CA ARG A 248 -0.51 21.12 16.39
C ARG A 248 -0.05 19.86 17.13
N PRO A 249 0.76 19.97 18.20
CA PRO A 249 1.44 18.83 18.83
C PRO A 249 0.49 17.78 19.42
N ARG A 250 -0.59 18.21 20.09
CA ARG A 250 -1.59 17.28 20.67
C ARG A 250 -2.25 16.42 19.60
N GLU A 251 -2.63 17.01 18.48
CA GLU A 251 -3.25 16.30 17.35
C GLU A 251 -2.26 15.36 16.67
N ALA A 252 -1.00 15.80 16.48
CA ALA A 252 0.06 14.95 15.94
C ALA A 252 0.29 13.69 16.82
N VAL A 253 0.35 13.84 18.15
CA VAL A 253 0.48 12.68 19.07
C VAL A 253 -0.70 11.71 18.93
N ARG A 254 -1.94 12.21 18.77
CA ARG A 254 -3.12 11.36 18.51
C ARG A 254 -2.96 10.57 17.20
N LEU A 255 -2.55 11.23 16.12
CA LEU A 255 -2.37 10.61 14.81
C LEU A 255 -1.23 9.56 14.83
N PHE A 256 -0.11 9.85 15.49
CA PHE A 256 0.98 8.87 15.63
C PHE A 256 0.58 7.65 16.47
N ALA A 257 -0.24 7.83 17.51
CA ALA A 257 -0.77 6.71 18.27
C ALA A 257 -1.72 5.84 17.43
N ALA A 258 -2.57 6.44 16.60
CA ALA A 258 -3.40 5.71 15.64
C ALA A 258 -2.53 4.92 14.64
N ALA A 259 -1.54 5.58 14.04
CA ALA A 259 -0.60 4.98 13.10
C ALA A 259 0.09 3.75 13.70
N ARG A 260 0.65 3.88 14.91
CA ARG A 260 1.35 2.79 15.60
C ARG A 260 0.42 1.62 15.89
N THR A 261 -0.75 1.89 16.49
CA THR A 261 -1.71 0.84 16.85
C THR A 261 -2.14 0.05 15.62
N GLN A 262 -2.47 0.74 14.53
CA GLN A 262 -2.91 0.09 13.30
C GLN A 262 -1.76 -0.65 12.58
N ALA A 263 -0.55 -0.10 12.57
CA ALA A 263 0.61 -0.77 11.98
C ALA A 263 0.90 -2.10 12.69
N LEU A 264 0.93 -2.09 14.03
CA LEU A 264 1.16 -3.29 14.82
C LEU A 264 0.06 -4.34 14.63
N ARG A 265 -1.21 -3.91 14.61
CA ARG A 265 -2.35 -4.82 14.32
C ARG A 265 -2.25 -5.48 12.95
N ASN A 266 -1.69 -4.77 11.97
CA ASN A 266 -1.57 -5.23 10.59
C ASN A 266 -0.22 -5.87 10.28
N GLY A 267 0.69 -6.02 11.25
CA GLY A 267 2.01 -6.61 11.04
C GLY A 267 2.91 -5.77 10.12
N LEU A 268 2.70 -4.46 10.08
CA LEU A 268 3.47 -3.51 9.28
C LEU A 268 4.59 -2.87 10.10
N ARG A 269 5.67 -2.45 9.43
CA ARG A 269 6.74 -1.64 10.05
C ARG A 269 6.16 -0.33 10.56
N TRP A 270 6.61 0.07 11.75
CA TRP A 270 6.39 1.41 12.28
C TRP A 270 7.63 1.89 13.06
N PRO A 271 8.08 3.14 12.86
CA PRO A 271 7.62 4.09 11.85
C PRO A 271 7.96 3.69 10.41
N ALA A 272 7.13 4.09 9.44
CA ALA A 272 7.40 3.89 8.02
C ALA A 272 8.20 5.06 7.44
N PHE A 273 7.97 6.29 7.92
CA PHE A 273 8.61 7.50 7.44
C PHE A 273 9.80 7.92 8.32
N GLU A 274 10.91 8.26 7.66
CA GLU A 274 12.23 8.47 8.30
C GLU A 274 12.24 9.57 9.37
N ALA A 275 11.46 10.65 9.18
CA ALA A 275 11.43 11.78 10.12
C ALA A 275 10.52 11.54 11.34
N THR A 276 9.66 10.50 11.32
CA THR A 276 8.65 10.28 12.36
C THR A 276 9.23 10.14 13.78
N PRO A 277 10.34 9.41 14.04
CA PRO A 277 10.89 9.30 15.39
C PRO A 277 11.23 10.66 16.02
N ASP A 278 11.87 11.54 15.27
CA ASP A 278 12.28 12.87 15.74
C ASP A 278 11.06 13.78 15.93
N VAL A 279 10.16 13.81 14.95
CA VAL A 279 8.95 14.62 15.03
C VAL A 279 8.08 14.18 16.21
N LEU A 280 7.89 12.88 16.43
CA LEU A 280 7.10 12.34 17.54
C LEU A 280 7.71 12.71 18.90
N ARG A 281 9.05 12.63 19.02
CA ARG A 281 9.79 13.04 20.22
C ARG A 281 9.54 14.52 20.51
N ASP A 282 9.66 15.38 19.51
CA ASP A 282 9.51 16.83 19.66
C ASP A 282 8.07 17.23 20.03
N VAL A 283 7.05 16.70 19.34
CA VAL A 283 5.64 17.02 19.69
C VAL A 283 5.20 16.44 21.02
N THR A 284 5.81 15.34 21.46
CA THR A 284 5.55 14.78 22.80
C THR A 284 6.17 15.67 23.87
N ALA A 285 7.40 16.14 23.68
CA ALA A 285 8.09 17.02 24.63
C ALA A 285 7.41 18.40 24.75
N ALA A 286 6.67 18.83 23.73
CA ALA A 286 5.89 20.07 23.74
C ALA A 286 4.58 19.99 24.58
N LEU A 287 4.22 18.82 25.13
CA LEU A 287 3.01 18.62 25.91
C LEU A 287 3.34 18.24 27.36
N ASP A 288 2.47 18.62 28.30
CA ASP A 288 2.51 18.04 29.64
C ASP A 288 2.36 16.51 29.58
N PRO A 289 3.04 15.73 30.45
CA PRO A 289 2.99 14.27 30.39
C PRO A 289 1.58 13.68 30.39
N GLY A 290 0.68 14.23 31.21
CA GLY A 290 -0.72 13.81 31.25
C GLY A 290 -1.52 14.17 30.00
N ALA A 291 -1.19 15.28 29.33
CA ALA A 291 -1.82 15.67 28.07
C ALA A 291 -1.36 14.77 26.92
N ALA A 292 -0.06 14.43 26.87
CA ALA A 292 0.50 13.47 25.94
C ALA A 292 -0.14 12.08 26.10
N GLU A 293 -0.31 11.61 27.33
CA GLU A 293 -0.91 10.29 27.57
C GLU A 293 -2.39 10.22 27.15
N ARG A 294 -3.18 11.26 27.48
CA ARG A 294 -4.56 11.35 26.98
C ARG A 294 -4.62 11.37 25.46
N ALA A 295 -3.74 12.13 24.81
CA ALA A 295 -3.66 12.16 23.35
C ALA A 295 -3.34 10.78 22.75
N ARG A 296 -2.43 10.00 23.36
CA ARG A 296 -2.15 8.62 22.90
C ARG A 296 -3.37 7.71 23.06
N ALA A 297 -4.03 7.75 24.22
CA ALA A 297 -5.21 6.94 24.50
C ALA A 297 -6.39 7.27 23.57
N GLU A 298 -6.61 8.56 23.28
CA GLU A 298 -7.59 9.01 22.28
C GLU A 298 -7.22 8.54 20.87
N GLY A 299 -5.94 8.71 20.49
CA GLY A 299 -5.41 8.35 19.19
C GLY A 299 -5.50 6.86 18.87
N ALA A 300 -5.26 6.00 19.85
CA ALA A 300 -5.26 4.54 19.66
C ALA A 300 -6.61 3.96 19.17
N ARG A 301 -7.70 4.73 19.25
CA ARG A 301 -9.05 4.33 18.80
C ARG A 301 -9.49 5.02 17.51
N LEU A 302 -8.66 5.89 16.94
CA LEU A 302 -9.03 6.63 15.73
C LEU A 302 -9.12 5.70 14.52
N THR A 303 -10.11 5.99 13.69
CA THR A 303 -10.30 5.48 12.34
C THR A 303 -10.11 6.61 11.33
N LEU A 304 -9.91 6.28 10.06
CA LEU A 304 -9.73 7.29 9.01
C LEU A 304 -10.94 8.22 8.88
N ALA A 305 -12.14 7.72 9.16
CA ALA A 305 -13.37 8.50 9.14
C ALA A 305 -13.42 9.60 10.22
N ASP A 306 -12.69 9.44 11.32
CA ASP A 306 -12.63 10.43 12.42
C ASP A 306 -11.74 11.65 12.08
N VAL A 307 -11.01 11.60 10.97
CA VAL A 307 -9.95 12.57 10.62
C VAL A 307 -10.30 13.45 9.43
N VAL A 308 -11.28 13.03 8.62
CA VAL A 308 -11.79 13.79 7.48
C VAL A 308 -13.09 14.47 7.87
N ASP A 309 -13.26 15.73 7.47
CA ASP A 309 -14.54 16.40 7.61
C ASP A 309 -15.57 15.77 6.62
N PRO A 310 -16.80 15.50 7.06
CA PRO A 310 -17.84 14.84 6.25
C PRO A 310 -18.17 15.41 4.85
N PRO A 311 -17.94 16.71 4.48
CA PRO A 311 -18.43 17.23 3.20
C PRO A 311 -17.38 17.37 2.09
N HIS A 312 -16.13 16.93 2.25
CA HIS A 312 -15.16 16.87 1.14
C HIS A 312 -15.02 15.48 0.52
N ALA A 313 -16.05 14.65 0.66
CA ALA A 313 -16.19 13.41 -0.11
C ALA A 313 -15.93 13.71 -1.59
N LEU A 314 -14.91 13.06 -2.15
CA LEU A 314 -14.59 13.13 -3.57
C LEU A 314 -15.88 12.90 -4.38
N PRO A 315 -16.11 13.64 -5.46
CA PRO A 315 -17.28 13.40 -6.30
C PRO A 315 -17.30 11.93 -6.68
N THR A 316 -18.41 11.26 -6.37
CA THR A 316 -18.62 9.88 -6.72
C THR A 316 -18.49 9.78 -8.24
N PRO A 317 -17.62 8.91 -8.79
CA PRO A 317 -17.54 8.74 -10.22
C PRO A 317 -18.92 8.34 -10.75
N ALA A 318 -19.40 9.09 -11.74
CA ALA A 318 -20.69 8.88 -12.40
C ALA A 318 -20.68 7.62 -13.27
#